data_AF-A0A843ECX3-F1
#
_entry.id   AF-A0A843ECX3-F1
#
_cell.length_a   1.000
_cell.length_b   1.000
_cell.length_c   1.000
_cell.angle_alpha   90.00
_cell.angle_beta   90.00
_cell.angle_gamma   90.00
#
_symmetry.space_group_name_H-M   'P 1'
#
loop_
_entity.id
_entity.type
_entity.pdbx_description
1 polymer ?
#
loop_
_entity_poly.entity_id
_entity_poly.type
_entity_poly.pdbx_seq_one_letter_code
_entity_poly.pdbx_strand_id
1 'polypeptide(L)'
;IDGWQEAHLVHGDLSEYNILMMDGEPIMIDVGQAMTKDHYNAKELLERDIHNINSFFKRRDADVWTDAEVLEETLNDNGDEEE
;
A
#
# COMPACT_ATOMS: atom_id res chain seq x y z
N ILE A 1 3.50 -0.06 -3.14
CA ILE A 1 2.84 0.55 -1.96
C ILE A 1 2.60 -0.55 -0.93
N ASP A 2 2.54 -0.23 0.37
CA ASP A 2 2.04 -1.16 1.40
C ASP A 2 2.89 -2.40 1.75
N GLY A 3 4.10 -2.55 1.18
CA GLY A 3 4.95 -3.72 1.43
C GLY A 3 4.56 -4.98 0.66
N TRP A 4 3.64 -4.87 -0.31
CA TRP A 4 3.18 -5.98 -1.14
C TRP A 4 4.37 -6.72 -1.77
N GLN A 5 4.97 -6.23 -2.85
CA GLN A 5 5.98 -6.94 -3.64
C GLN A 5 7.11 -7.58 -2.79
N GLU A 6 7.96 -6.79 -2.13
CA GLU A 6 9.17 -7.29 -1.45
C GLU A 6 8.90 -8.01 -0.13
N ALA A 7 7.96 -7.55 0.70
CA ALA A 7 7.75 -8.11 2.03
C ALA A 7 6.67 -9.21 2.05
N HIS A 8 5.96 -9.41 0.94
CA HIS A 8 4.81 -10.33 0.84
C HIS A 8 3.72 -10.06 1.90
N LEU A 9 3.54 -8.79 2.26
CA LEU A 9 2.59 -8.34 3.26
C LEU A 9 1.60 -7.31 2.68
N VAL A 10 0.42 -7.26 3.28
CA VAL A 10 -0.55 -6.17 3.16
C VAL A 10 -0.73 -5.58 4.55
N HIS A 11 -0.69 -4.26 4.70
CA HIS A 11 -0.83 -3.63 6.01
C HIS A 11 -2.23 -3.84 6.57
N GLY A 12 -3.24 -3.78 5.72
CA GLY A 12 -4.64 -4.01 6.04
C GLY A 12 -5.26 -2.93 6.92
N ASP A 13 -4.57 -1.81 7.14
CA ASP A 13 -5.08 -0.57 7.73
C ASP A 13 -4.19 0.65 7.42
N LEU A 14 -3.63 0.70 6.21
CA LEU A 14 -2.77 1.80 5.82
C LEU A 14 -3.59 3.08 5.66
N SER A 15 -3.10 4.16 6.27
CA SER A 15 -3.66 5.51 6.18
C SER A 15 -2.60 6.55 6.54
N GLU A 16 -2.94 7.83 6.44
CA GLU A 16 -2.06 8.93 6.85
C GLU A 16 -1.69 8.91 8.33
N TYR A 17 -2.47 8.22 9.17
CA TYR A 17 -2.23 8.13 10.60
C TYR A 17 -1.10 7.15 10.95
N ASN A 18 -0.84 6.20 10.05
CA ASN A 18 0.15 5.13 10.22
C ASN A 18 1.43 5.39 9.41
N ILE A 19 1.61 6.63 8.94
CA ILE A 19 2.82 7.09 8.24
C ILE A 19 3.40 8.28 9.00
N LEU A 20 4.61 8.11 9.52
CA LEU A 20 5.39 9.19 10.12
C LEU A 20 6.32 9.82 9.08
N MET A 21 6.43 11.14 9.07
CA MET A 21 7.46 11.82 8.30
C MET A 21 8.69 12.03 9.19
N MET A 22 9.78 11.32 8.90
CA MET A 22 11.04 11.44 9.61
C MET A 22 12.13 11.87 8.62
N ASP A 23 12.80 12.98 8.90
CA ASP A 23 13.86 13.55 8.03
C ASP A 23 13.45 13.73 6.55
N GLY A 24 12.15 13.96 6.31
CA GLY A 24 11.59 14.15 4.96
C GLY A 24 11.15 12.86 4.27
N GLU A 25 11.34 11.70 4.91
CA GLU A 25 10.97 10.38 4.36
C GLU A 25 9.74 9.81 5.08
N PRO A 26 8.82 9.14 4.34
CA PRO A 26 7.68 8.45 4.93
C PRO A 26 8.10 7.12 5.56
N ILE A 27 7.82 6.94 6.84
CA ILE A 27 8.05 5.72 7.61
C ILE A 27 6.71 5.12 8.00
N MET A 28 6.42 3.91 7.49
CA MET A 28 5.23 3.15 7.89
C MET A 28 5.42 2.58 9.30
N ILE A 29 4.39 2.72 10.13
CA ILE A 29 4.32 2.19 11.50
C ILE A 29 3.05 1.37 11.68
N ASP A 30 2.88 0.76 12.85
CA ASP A 30 1.69 -0.04 13.20
C ASP A 30 1.42 -1.25 12.27
N VAL A 31 2.50 -1.89 11.83
CA VAL A 31 2.46 -3.13 11.02
C VAL A 31 2.05 -4.38 11.81
N GLY A 32 1.61 -4.23 13.07
CA GLY A 32 1.26 -5.35 13.94
C GLY A 32 0.01 -6.13 13.50
N GLN A 33 -0.82 -5.52 12.62
CA GLN A 33 -2.01 -6.14 12.03
C GLN A 33 -1.81 -6.54 10.55
N ALA A 34 -0.59 -6.39 10.01
CA ALA A 34 -0.30 -6.75 8.63
C ALA A 34 -0.53 -8.26 8.40
N MET A 35 -1.03 -8.60 7.22
CA MET A 35 -1.33 -9.98 6.81
C MET A 35 -0.45 -10.39 5.63
N THR A 36 -0.26 -11.69 5.42
CA THR A 36 0.44 -12.19 4.24
C THR A 36 -0.42 -12.01 2.98
N LYS A 37 0.22 -11.88 1.81
CA LYS A 37 -0.47 -11.86 0.51
C LYS A 37 -1.39 -13.07 0.27
N ASP A 38 -1.06 -14.21 0.87
CA ASP A 38 -1.84 -15.46 0.74
C ASP A 38 -3.14 -15.45 1.55
N HIS A 39 -3.35 -14.44 2.39
CA HIS A 39 -4.57 -14.34 3.18
C HIS A 39 -5.78 -14.12 2.28
N TYR A 40 -6.93 -14.73 2.62
CA TYR A 40 -8.10 -14.83 1.72
C TYR A 40 -8.69 -13.49 1.29
N ASN A 41 -8.42 -12.41 2.03
CA ASN A 41 -8.89 -11.05 1.75
C ASN A 41 -7.74 -10.06 1.50
N ALA A 42 -6.52 -10.53 1.23
CA ALA A 42 -5.34 -9.66 1.15
C ALA A 42 -5.48 -8.62 0.03
N LYS A 43 -6.10 -9.00 -1.09
CA LYS A 43 -6.33 -8.09 -2.22
C LYS A 43 -7.35 -6.99 -1.87
N GLU A 44 -8.45 -7.35 -1.21
CA GLU A 44 -9.46 -6.38 -0.77
C GLU A 44 -8.90 -5.41 0.28
N LEU A 45 -8.00 -5.91 1.16
CA LEU A 45 -7.27 -5.07 2.10
C LEU A 45 -6.32 -4.10 1.39
N LEU A 46 -5.57 -4.58 0.39
CA LEU A 46 -4.69 -3.74 -0.42
C LEU A 46 -5.47 -2.64 -1.17
N GLU A 47 -6.61 -3.00 -1.77
CA GLU A 47 -7.49 -2.03 -2.45
C GLU A 47 -7.96 -0.93 -1.48
N ARG A 48 -8.29 -1.30 -0.23
CA ARG A 48 -8.67 -0.34 0.81
C ARG A 48 -7.50 0.58 1.20
N ASP A 49 -6.31 0.01 1.35
CA ASP A 49 -5.10 0.73 1.73
C ASP A 49 -4.70 1.75 0.66
N ILE A 50 -4.74 1.34 -0.61
CA ILE A 50 -4.57 2.24 -1.77
C ILE A 50 -5.62 3.36 -1.75
N HIS A 51 -6.89 3.01 -1.56
CA HIS A 51 -7.98 3.97 -1.54
C HIS A 51 -7.80 5.04 -0.44
N ASN A 52 -7.38 4.63 0.75
CA ASN A 52 -7.14 5.52 1.88
C ASN A 52 -6.04 6.55 1.55
N ILE A 53 -4.91 6.08 1.03
CA ILE A 53 -3.78 6.93 0.68
C ILE A 53 -4.12 7.87 -0.48
N ASN A 54 -4.74 7.34 -1.54
CA ASN A 54 -5.19 8.18 -2.65
C ASN A 54 -6.18 9.24 -2.19
N SER A 55 -7.13 8.88 -1.33
CA SER A 55 -8.11 9.82 -0.78
C SER A 55 -7.45 10.92 0.05
N PHE A 56 -6.42 10.59 0.84
CA PHE A 56 -5.66 11.58 1.61
C PHE A 56 -5.01 12.65 0.72
N PHE A 57 -4.37 12.23 -0.37
CA PHE A 57 -3.70 13.12 -1.31
C PHE A 57 -4.69 13.88 -2.20
N LYS A 58 -5.76 13.24 -2.69
CA LYS A 58 -6.85 13.88 -3.45
C LYS A 58 -7.49 15.03 -2.67
N ARG A 59 -7.72 14.86 -1.35
CA ARG A 59 -8.27 15.91 -0.46
C ARG A 59 -7.35 17.13 -0.32
N ARG A 60 -6.11 17.07 -0.81
CA ARG A 60 -5.10 18.13 -0.77
C ARG A 60 -4.76 18.65 -2.17
N ASP A 61 -5.65 18.41 -3.14
CA ASP A 61 -5.51 18.84 -4.53
C ASP A 61 -4.25 18.30 -5.23
N ALA A 62 -3.71 17.17 -4.73
CA ALA A 62 -2.63 16.46 -5.43
C ALA A 62 -3.20 15.72 -6.65
N ASP A 63 -2.45 15.76 -7.75
CA ASP A 63 -2.69 14.88 -8.88
C ASP A 63 -2.21 13.47 -8.50
N VAL A 64 -3.12 12.50 -8.56
CA VAL A 64 -2.84 11.11 -8.17
C VAL A 64 -3.37 10.16 -9.22
N TRP A 65 -2.73 9.00 -9.32
CA TRP A 65 -3.24 7.90 -10.13
C TRP A 65 -4.56 7.38 -9.57
N THR A 66 -5.36 6.75 -10.43
CA THR A 66 -6.57 6.06 -10.00
C THR A 66 -6.23 4.86 -9.14
N ASP A 67 -7.16 4.47 -8.27
CA ASP A 67 -6.97 3.33 -7.38
C ASP A 67 -6.71 2.04 -8.19
N ALA A 68 -7.32 1.91 -9.37
CA ALA A 68 -7.10 0.81 -10.30
C ALA A 68 -5.68 0.79 -10.91
N GLU A 69 -5.15 1.96 -11.31
CA GLU A 69 -3.79 2.05 -11.86
C GLU A 69 -2.74 1.70 -10.79
N VAL A 70 -2.90 2.21 -9.56
CA VAL A 70 -2.00 1.86 -8.44
C VAL A 70 -2.08 0.39 -8.10
N LEU A 71 -3.29 -0.19 -8.12
CA LEU A 71 -3.50 -1.61 -7.86
C LEU A 71 -2.84 -2.47 -8.95
N GLU A 72 -3.08 -2.15 -10.22
CA GLU A 72 -2.48 -2.86 -11.35
C GLU A 72 -0.95 -2.82 -11.27
N GLU A 73 -0.37 -1.64 -11.02
CA GLU A 73 1.08 -1.49 -10.85
C GLU A 73 1.61 -2.29 -9.65
N THR A 74 0.88 -2.31 -8.53
CA THR A 74 1.29 -3.05 -7.33
C THR A 74 1.22 -4.57 -7.53
N LEU A 75 0.26 -5.05 -8.33
CA LEU A 75 0.08 -6.46 -8.66
C LEU A 75 0.99 -6.93 -9.80
N ASN A 76 1.45 -6.02 -10.65
CA ASN A 76 2.43 -6.31 -11.70
C ASN A 76 3.79 -6.57 -11.05
N ASP A 77 3.96 -7.80 -10.60
CA ASP A 77 5.20 -8.32 -10.04
C ASP A 77 6.24 -8.45 -11.16
N ASN A 78 7.07 -7.43 -11.32
CA ASN A 78 8.26 -7.52 -12.18
C ASN A 78 9.42 -8.23 -11.45
N GLY A 79 9.18 -8.82 -10.27
CA GLY A 79 10.20 -9.36 -9.37
C GLY A 79 10.42 -10.87 -9.42
N ASP A 80 9.55 -11.67 -10.04
CA ASP A 80 9.70 -13.13 -10.09
C ASP A 80 10.36 -13.61 -11.41
N GLU A 81 11.45 -12.95 -11.83
CA GLU A 81 12.54 -13.60 -12.56
C GLU A 81 13.70 -13.85 -11.59
N GLU A 82 13.51 -14.75 -10.63
CA GLU A 82 14.64 -15.38 -9.91
C GLU A 82 14.65 -16.90 -10.20
N GLU A 83 15.77 -17.34 -10.80
CA GLU A 83 16.17 -18.74 -11.07
C GLU A 83 16.35 -19.58 -9.80
#